data_AF-A0A2W4QZ78-F1
#
_entry.id   AF-A0A2W4QZ78-F1
#
_cell.length_a   1.000
_cell.length_b   1.000
_cell.length_c   1.000
_cell.angle_alpha   90.00
_cell.angle_beta   90.00
_cell.angle_gamma   90.00
#
_symmetry.space_group_name_H-M   'P 1'
#
loop_
_entity.id
_entity.type
_entity.pdbx_description
1 polymer ?
#
loop_
_entity_poly.entity_id
_entity_poly.type
_entity_poly.pdbx_seq_one_letter_code
_entity_poly.pdbx_strand_id
1 'polypeptide(L)'
;MKRHIAAALAAGILGLSLSQAGHAVIITSGPYMNVDVGSVDIFIAEAAQQGNSSPTTETNWVNSVLSSLGVDPVTYQIRDTNVSYYETDQAGVFAFAITGPAPEYFLIKNATRIALFQNLADLAWGVFDSNLLSDAMNLPSKDFQISHVTRFDGPPTTSVPEPGSLALIGMGLAALGFSLRRKMR
;
A
#
# COMPACT_ATOMS: atom_id res chain seq x y z
N MET A 1 -18.65 -37.07 -50.42
CA MET A 1 -19.76 -36.98 -49.43
C MET A 1 -19.30 -37.78 -48.21
N LYS A 2 -19.09 -37.29 -46.99
CA LYS A 2 -19.75 -36.23 -46.21
C LYS A 2 -18.69 -35.54 -45.33
N ARG A 3 -18.86 -34.23 -45.12
CA ARG A 3 -18.09 -33.39 -44.18
C ARG A 3 -18.67 -33.56 -42.78
N HIS A 4 -17.83 -33.61 -41.74
CA HIS A 4 -18.23 -33.13 -40.41
C HIS A 4 -17.07 -32.36 -39.76
N ILE A 5 -17.33 -31.06 -39.60
CA ILE A 5 -16.62 -30.08 -38.78
C ILE A 5 -17.29 -30.11 -37.42
N ALA A 6 -16.53 -30.19 -36.33
CA ALA A 6 -16.88 -29.77 -34.97
C ALA A 6 -15.65 -29.99 -34.08
N ALA A 7 -15.27 -29.18 -33.10
CA ALA A 7 -15.64 -27.84 -32.68
C ALA A 7 -14.50 -27.40 -31.74
N ALA A 8 -14.20 -26.10 -31.73
CA ALA A 8 -13.25 -25.48 -30.80
C ALA A 8 -13.86 -25.36 -29.38
N LEU A 9 -13.00 -24.94 -28.45
CA LEU A 9 -13.28 -24.20 -27.21
C LEU A 9 -13.30 -25.01 -25.88
N ALA A 10 -12.23 -24.88 -25.11
CA ALA A 10 -12.24 -24.91 -23.64
C ALA A 10 -11.15 -23.90 -23.19
N ALA A 11 -11.49 -22.61 -23.18
CA ALA A 11 -12.05 -21.88 -22.04
C ALA A 11 -11.00 -21.69 -20.93
N GLY A 12 -10.43 -20.48 -20.92
CA GLY A 12 -9.41 -20.04 -19.99
C GLY A 12 -9.91 -20.03 -18.55
N ILE A 13 -9.02 -20.47 -17.65
CA ILE A 13 -9.19 -20.34 -16.21
C ILE A 13 -9.06 -18.85 -15.90
N LEU A 14 -10.20 -18.20 -15.66
CA LEU A 14 -10.28 -16.89 -15.03
C LEU A 14 -9.58 -16.99 -13.67
N GLY A 15 -8.46 -16.27 -13.51
CA GLY A 15 -7.94 -15.92 -12.21
C GLY A 15 -8.94 -15.00 -11.52
N LEU A 16 -9.83 -15.59 -10.72
CA LEU A 16 -10.58 -14.89 -9.70
C LEU A 16 -9.57 -14.49 -8.61
N SER A 17 -8.97 -13.32 -8.77
CA SER A 17 -8.32 -12.64 -7.65
C SER A 17 -9.40 -12.42 -6.58
N LEU A 18 -9.21 -13.05 -5.43
CA LEU A 18 -9.98 -12.80 -4.22
C LEU A 18 -9.87 -11.31 -3.90
N SER A 19 -10.88 -10.52 -4.23
CA SER A 19 -11.02 -9.18 -3.68
C SER A 19 -11.30 -9.36 -2.19
N GLN A 20 -10.29 -9.15 -1.36
CA GLN A 20 -10.46 -9.10 0.09
C GLN A 20 -11.47 -7.99 0.36
N ALA A 21 -12.64 -8.35 0.90
CA ALA A 21 -13.60 -7.36 1.36
C ALA A 21 -12.97 -6.64 2.55
N GLY A 22 -12.30 -5.52 2.29
CA GLY A 22 -11.81 -4.64 3.34
C GLY A 22 -13.00 -3.99 4.00
N HIS A 23 -13.24 -4.29 5.28
CA HIS A 23 -14.11 -3.47 6.09
C HIS A 23 -13.43 -2.12 6.30
N ALA A 24 -14.15 -1.05 6.01
CA ALA A 24 -13.71 0.31 6.30
C ALA A 24 -13.48 0.47 7.81
N VAL A 25 -12.42 1.17 8.18
CA VAL A 25 -12.07 1.54 9.55
C VAL A 25 -12.63 2.94 9.79
N ILE A 26 -13.36 3.12 10.89
CA ILE A 26 -14.00 4.40 11.23
C ILE A 26 -13.39 4.95 12.51
N ILE A 27 -13.00 6.23 12.51
CA ILE A 27 -12.52 6.91 13.72
C ILE A 27 -13.68 7.09 14.72
N THR A 28 -13.47 6.75 15.98
CA THR A 28 -14.48 6.81 17.05
C THR A 28 -14.19 7.88 18.11
N SER A 29 -13.08 8.62 17.97
CA SER A 29 -12.63 9.59 18.97
C SER A 29 -12.07 10.88 18.34
N GLY A 30 -12.03 11.95 19.13
CA GLY A 30 -11.40 13.21 18.73
C GLY A 30 -12.18 14.02 17.67
N PRO A 31 -11.52 15.00 17.01
CA PRO A 31 -12.18 15.91 16.06
C PRO A 31 -12.56 15.24 14.73
N TYR A 32 -12.08 14.02 14.47
CA TYR A 32 -12.32 13.26 13.25
C TYR A 32 -13.30 12.09 13.46
N MET A 33 -14.11 12.11 14.52
CA MET A 33 -15.10 11.06 14.79
C MET A 33 -16.06 10.86 13.60
N ASN A 34 -16.31 9.61 13.23
CA ASN A 34 -17.07 9.13 12.07
C ASN A 34 -16.40 9.34 10.70
N VAL A 35 -15.11 9.67 10.66
CA VAL A 35 -14.34 9.66 9.41
C VAL A 35 -13.96 8.22 9.05
N ASP A 36 -14.26 7.83 7.81
CA ASP A 36 -13.76 6.61 7.17
C ASP A 36 -12.31 6.83 6.73
N VAL A 37 -11.41 5.98 7.20
CA VAL A 37 -9.96 6.05 6.92
C VAL A 37 -9.48 4.88 6.05
N GLY A 38 -10.39 4.17 5.40
CA GLY A 38 -10.05 3.04 4.54
C GLY A 38 -9.81 1.77 5.36
N SER A 39 -8.66 1.12 5.21
CA SER A 39 -8.33 -0.14 5.89
C SER A 39 -7.09 -0.01 6.76
N VAL A 40 -6.85 -0.99 7.64
CA VAL A 40 -5.61 -1.09 8.41
C VAL A 40 -4.42 -1.27 7.45
N ASP A 41 -3.36 -0.51 7.69
CA ASP A 41 -2.12 -0.56 6.91
C ASP A 41 -1.29 -1.80 7.26
N ILE A 42 -0.48 -2.27 6.32
CA ILE A 42 0.31 -3.49 6.51
C ILE A 42 1.51 -3.19 7.39
N PHE A 43 1.59 -3.84 8.54
CA PHE A 43 2.82 -3.92 9.34
C PHE A 43 3.89 -4.70 8.59
N ILE A 44 5.08 -4.10 8.47
CA ILE A 44 6.23 -4.71 7.78
C ILE A 44 7.26 -5.21 8.79
N ALA A 45 7.74 -4.32 9.66
CA ALA A 45 8.83 -4.64 10.58
C ALA A 45 8.89 -3.67 11.77
N GLU A 46 9.49 -4.14 12.86
CA GLU A 46 9.84 -3.34 14.04
C GLU A 46 11.32 -3.52 14.38
N ALA A 47 11.97 -2.49 14.92
CA ALA A 47 13.33 -2.57 15.46
C ALA A 47 13.53 -1.67 16.67
N ALA A 48 14.61 -1.93 17.41
CA ALA A 48 15.12 -0.98 18.40
C ALA A 48 15.47 0.34 17.72
N GLN A 49 15.12 1.46 18.37
CA GLN A 49 15.53 2.76 17.91
C GLN A 49 17.06 2.83 17.87
N GLN A 50 17.61 3.19 16.72
CA GLN A 50 19.04 3.48 16.60
C GLN A 50 19.30 4.90 17.15
N GLY A 51 20.24 5.01 18.10
CA GLY A 51 20.44 6.19 18.94
C GLY A 51 20.65 7.53 18.22
N ASN A 52 20.91 7.53 16.91
CA ASN A 52 20.85 8.73 16.08
C ASN A 52 19.59 8.70 15.18
N SER A 53 18.57 9.45 15.58
CA SER A 53 17.30 9.67 14.85
C SER A 53 17.47 10.57 13.62
N SER A 54 18.50 10.35 12.80
CA SER A 54 18.70 11.12 11.57
C SER A 54 17.81 10.59 10.45
N PRO A 55 17.31 11.46 9.53
CA PRO A 55 16.62 11.01 8.33
C PRO A 55 17.39 9.93 7.58
N THR A 56 18.71 10.08 7.42
CA THR A 56 19.57 9.10 6.75
C THR A 56 19.57 7.74 7.46
N THR A 57 19.64 7.72 8.79
CA THR A 57 19.61 6.46 9.57
C THR A 57 18.28 5.74 9.36
N GLU A 58 17.17 6.47 9.45
CA GLU A 58 15.83 5.91 9.29
C GLU A 58 15.60 5.40 7.86
N THR A 59 15.96 6.18 6.83
CA THR A 59 15.88 5.77 5.43
C THR A 59 16.73 4.53 5.13
N ASN A 60 17.96 4.47 5.66
CA ASN A 60 18.82 3.30 5.47
C ASN A 60 18.24 2.03 6.10
N TRP A 61 17.65 2.16 7.30
CA TRP A 61 16.98 1.04 7.94
C TRP A 61 15.75 0.59 7.14
N VAL A 62 14.87 1.52 6.74
CA VAL A 62 13.69 1.20 5.92
C VAL A 62 14.09 0.52 4.62
N ASN A 63 15.06 1.06 3.89
CA ASN A 63 15.55 0.47 2.65
C ASN A 63 16.18 -0.91 2.86
N SER A 64 16.85 -1.15 4.00
CA SER A 64 17.37 -2.48 4.32
C SER A 64 16.25 -3.51 4.55
N VAL A 65 15.17 -3.12 5.22
CA VAL A 65 14.00 -3.96 5.45
C VAL A 65 13.30 -4.25 4.12
N LEU A 66 12.99 -3.22 3.34
CA LEU A 66 12.29 -3.35 2.06
C LEU A 66 13.09 -4.16 1.03
N SER A 67 14.41 -3.95 0.96
CA SER A 67 15.28 -4.73 0.08
C SER A 67 15.26 -6.22 0.42
N SER A 68 15.16 -6.59 1.71
CA SER A 68 15.03 -7.99 2.13
C SER A 68 13.71 -8.65 1.66
N LEU A 69 12.71 -7.83 1.33
CA LEU A 69 11.42 -8.24 0.77
C LEU A 69 11.38 -8.12 -0.76
N GLY A 70 12.48 -7.73 -1.40
CA GLY A 70 12.55 -7.55 -2.86
C GLY A 70 11.90 -6.25 -3.35
N VAL A 71 11.70 -5.26 -2.48
CA VAL A 71 11.15 -3.95 -2.82
C VAL A 71 12.31 -2.97 -3.08
N ASP A 72 12.16 -2.15 -4.11
CA ASP A 72 13.14 -1.13 -4.48
C ASP A 72 13.26 -0.03 -3.40
N PRO A 73 14.39 0.71 -3.34
CA PRO A 73 14.59 1.75 -2.34
C PRO A 73 13.55 2.87 -2.40
N VAL A 74 13.09 3.28 -1.22
CA VAL A 74 12.17 4.40 -1.03
C VAL A 74 12.92 5.70 -0.74
N THR A 75 12.23 6.82 -0.96
CA THR A 75 12.78 8.16 -0.74
C THR A 75 12.15 8.82 0.47
N TYR A 76 12.97 9.38 1.37
CA TYR A 76 12.48 10.18 2.49
C TYR A 76 11.71 11.40 1.99
N GLN A 77 10.51 11.62 2.53
CA GLN A 77 9.74 12.84 2.26
C GLN A 77 9.89 13.83 3.40
N ILE A 78 9.33 13.51 4.56
CA ILE A 78 9.16 14.44 5.67
C ILE A 78 9.02 13.68 6.99
N ARG A 79 9.29 14.40 8.08
CA ARG A 79 9.06 13.96 9.44
C ARG A 79 8.02 14.85 10.10
N ASP A 80 6.94 14.24 10.54
CA ASP A 80 5.89 14.91 11.30
C ASP A 80 6.10 14.66 12.80
N THR A 81 6.27 15.72 13.57
CA THR A 81 6.43 15.67 15.04
C THR A 81 5.11 15.95 15.74
N ASN A 82 4.93 15.44 16.96
CA ASN A 82 3.70 15.62 17.76
C ASN A 82 2.44 15.10 17.05
N VAL A 83 2.53 13.89 16.49
CA VAL A 83 1.42 13.27 15.74
C VAL A 83 0.35 12.79 16.70
N SER A 84 -0.82 13.41 16.64
CA SER A 84 -2.03 12.93 17.34
C SER A 84 -2.62 11.75 16.57
N TYR A 85 -2.97 10.70 17.31
CA TYR A 85 -3.68 9.53 16.79
C TYR A 85 -5.00 9.33 17.54
N TYR A 86 -5.94 8.66 16.90
CA TYR A 86 -7.32 8.53 17.35
C TYR A 86 -7.74 7.05 17.37
N GLU A 87 -8.52 6.67 18.37
CA GLU A 87 -9.18 5.36 18.44
C GLU A 87 -10.14 5.19 17.25
N THR A 88 -10.27 3.93 16.81
CA THR A 88 -11.18 3.53 15.74
C THR A 88 -12.27 2.59 16.26
N ASP A 89 -13.14 2.12 15.38
CA ASP A 89 -14.16 1.13 15.66
C ASP A 89 -13.61 -0.30 15.77
N GLN A 90 -12.31 -0.49 15.50
CA GLN A 90 -11.60 -1.76 15.66
C GLN A 90 -10.67 -1.71 16.87
N ALA A 91 -10.75 -2.75 17.71
CA ALA A 91 -9.98 -2.81 18.95
C ALA A 91 -8.47 -2.88 18.68
N GLY A 92 -7.70 -1.96 19.28
CA GLY A 92 -6.25 -1.88 19.10
C GLY A 92 -5.82 -1.22 17.79
N VAL A 93 -6.75 -0.75 16.96
CA VAL A 93 -6.47 -0.04 15.71
C VAL A 93 -6.62 1.47 15.94
N PHE A 94 -5.62 2.21 15.46
CA PHE A 94 -5.53 3.66 15.61
C PHE A 94 -5.26 4.31 14.26
N ALA A 95 -5.75 5.53 14.08
CA ALA A 95 -5.53 6.32 12.88
C ALA A 95 -4.93 7.69 13.20
N PHE A 96 -4.03 8.18 12.37
CA PHE A 96 -3.53 9.55 12.42
C PHE A 96 -3.62 10.22 11.05
N ALA A 97 -3.89 11.52 11.05
CA ALA A 97 -4.04 12.28 9.82
C ALA A 97 -2.67 12.58 9.19
N ILE A 98 -2.59 12.41 7.87
CA ILE A 98 -1.43 12.79 7.06
C ILE A 98 -1.79 14.06 6.29
N THR A 99 -1.04 15.12 6.53
CA THR A 99 -1.21 16.38 5.79
C THR A 99 -0.09 16.54 4.75
N GLY A 100 -0.46 16.92 3.54
CA GLY A 100 0.48 17.12 2.43
C GLY A 100 0.61 15.87 1.55
N PRO A 101 1.82 15.54 1.05
CA PRO A 101 2.00 14.41 0.14
C PRO A 101 1.66 13.08 0.83
N ALA A 102 0.85 12.29 0.14
CA ALA A 102 0.49 10.93 0.52
C ALA A 102 1.73 10.02 0.43
N PRO A 103 2.16 9.36 1.52
CA PRO A 103 3.27 8.42 1.48
C PRO A 103 2.78 7.02 1.10
N GLU A 104 3.65 6.24 0.45
CA GLU A 104 3.43 4.79 0.29
C GLU A 104 3.86 4.01 1.55
N TYR A 105 4.82 4.55 2.30
CA TYR A 105 5.29 3.94 3.54
C TYR A 105 5.44 4.99 4.63
N PHE A 106 5.14 4.60 5.86
CA PHE A 106 5.41 5.43 7.02
C PHE A 106 6.03 4.63 8.15
N LEU A 107 6.86 5.32 8.92
CA LEU A 107 7.55 4.78 10.08
C LEU A 107 7.05 5.52 11.31
N ILE A 108 6.44 4.78 12.22
CA ILE A 108 6.06 5.26 13.54
C ILE A 108 7.26 5.08 14.48
N LYS A 109 7.59 6.12 15.24
CA LYS A 109 8.65 6.08 16.23
C LYS A 109 8.16 6.47 17.62
N ASN A 110 8.71 5.81 18.63
CA ASN A 110 8.68 6.25 20.02
C ASN A 110 10.12 6.40 20.55
N ALA A 111 10.31 6.58 21.86
CA ALA A 111 11.65 6.77 22.45
C ALA A 111 12.59 5.53 22.40
N THR A 112 12.07 4.34 22.12
CA THR A 112 12.79 3.06 22.25
C THR A 112 12.77 2.21 20.98
N ARG A 113 11.80 2.42 20.09
CA ARG A 113 11.43 1.55 18.97
C ARG A 113 10.99 2.35 17.74
N ILE A 114 11.10 1.68 16.59
CA ILE A 114 10.59 2.13 15.30
C ILE A 114 9.78 0.99 14.67
N ALA A 115 8.68 1.32 14.01
CA ALA A 115 7.82 0.37 13.31
C ALA A 115 7.49 0.90 11.91
N LEU A 116 7.65 0.06 10.89
CA LEU A 116 7.41 0.37 9.48
C LEU A 116 6.09 -0.23 9.01
N PHE A 117 5.31 0.57 8.31
CA PHE A 117 4.04 0.19 7.70
C PHE A 117 3.98 0.61 6.23
N GLN A 118 3.21 -0.13 5.43
CA GLN A 118 2.83 0.23 4.06
C GLN A 118 1.42 0.80 4.05
N ASN A 119 1.28 2.03 3.55
CA ASN A 119 0.01 2.70 3.39
C ASN A 119 -0.73 2.19 2.14
N LEU A 120 -1.96 1.71 2.29
CA LEU A 120 -2.67 1.01 1.19
C LEU A 120 -4.00 1.63 0.77
N ALA A 121 -4.74 2.23 1.71
CA ALA A 121 -6.14 2.57 1.49
C ALA A 121 -6.34 4.08 1.26
N ASP A 122 -6.72 4.81 2.30
CA ASP A 122 -6.76 6.25 2.24
C ASP A 122 -5.39 6.81 2.64
N LEU A 123 -4.59 7.19 1.65
CA LEU A 123 -3.24 7.70 1.88
C LEU A 123 -3.20 9.04 2.62
N ALA A 124 -4.35 9.68 2.86
CA ALA A 124 -4.47 10.82 3.77
C ALA A 124 -4.47 10.41 5.26
N TRP A 125 -4.46 9.11 5.55
CA TRP A 125 -4.43 8.54 6.89
C TRP A 125 -3.32 7.49 7.00
N GLY A 126 -2.72 7.39 8.19
CA GLY A 126 -1.96 6.20 8.58
C GLY A 126 -2.75 5.43 9.63
N VAL A 127 -3.05 4.17 9.37
CA VAL A 127 -3.92 3.32 10.18
C VAL A 127 -3.13 2.10 10.64
N PHE A 128 -2.81 2.02 11.94
CA PHE A 128 -1.96 0.96 12.46
C PHE A 128 -2.66 0.14 13.54
N ASP A 129 -2.40 -1.16 13.56
CA ASP A 129 -2.81 -2.08 14.62
C ASP A 129 -1.69 -2.22 15.67
N SER A 130 -1.97 -1.75 16.88
CA SER A 130 -1.06 -1.85 18.02
C SER A 130 -0.81 -3.29 18.47
N ASN A 131 -1.71 -4.24 18.20
CA ASN A 131 -1.53 -5.64 18.54
C ASN A 131 -0.42 -6.33 17.73
N LEU A 132 0.00 -5.71 16.62
CA LEU A 132 1.13 -6.18 15.80
C LEU A 132 2.49 -5.67 16.30
N LEU A 133 2.48 -4.75 17.27
CA LEU A 133 3.67 -4.13 17.82
C LEU A 133 4.09 -4.85 19.10
N SER A 134 5.39 -4.86 19.38
CA SER A 134 5.88 -5.39 20.64
C SER A 134 5.46 -4.51 21.82
N ASP A 135 5.38 -5.10 23.02
CA ASP A 135 5.10 -4.36 24.27
C ASP A 135 6.06 -3.18 24.48
N ALA A 136 7.28 -3.25 23.94
CA ALA A 136 8.29 -2.19 24.02
C ALA A 136 7.92 -0.95 23.20
N MET A 137 7.00 -1.06 22.24
CA MET A 137 6.44 0.06 21.50
C MET A 137 5.46 0.88 22.34
N ASN A 138 4.88 0.26 23.37
CA ASN A 138 4.08 0.91 24.42
C ASN A 138 2.98 1.89 23.91
N LEU A 139 2.31 1.50 22.82
CA LEU A 139 1.18 2.21 22.21
C LEU A 139 -0.05 1.29 22.23
N PRO A 140 -1.24 1.76 22.62
CA PRO A 140 -1.56 3.07 23.20
C PRO A 140 -1.25 3.11 24.72
N SER A 141 -0.57 4.13 25.22
CA SER A 141 -0.46 4.35 26.67
C SER A 141 -0.44 5.84 27.00
N LYS A 142 -0.91 6.22 28.19
CA LYS A 142 -0.87 7.62 28.68
C LYS A 142 0.56 8.17 28.76
N ASP A 143 1.55 7.29 28.89
CA ASP A 143 2.93 7.65 29.19
C ASP A 143 3.85 7.63 27.96
N PHE A 144 3.45 7.00 26.85
CA PHE A 144 4.24 6.97 25.61
C PHE A 144 3.42 7.33 24.39
N GLN A 145 3.77 8.48 23.81
CA GLN A 145 3.20 9.03 22.59
C GLN A 145 4.12 8.73 21.40
N ILE A 146 3.57 8.77 20.20
CA ILE A 146 4.35 8.77 18.96
C ILE A 146 5.25 10.01 19.00
N SER A 147 6.58 9.82 18.98
CA SER A 147 7.53 10.94 18.98
C SER A 147 7.48 11.66 17.63
N HIS A 148 7.50 10.88 16.56
CA HIS A 148 7.31 11.36 15.20
C HIS A 148 6.89 10.23 14.27
N VAL A 149 6.33 10.61 13.14
CA VAL A 149 6.13 9.74 11.98
C VAL A 149 7.05 10.21 10.87
N THR A 150 7.82 9.30 10.30
CA THR A 150 8.62 9.57 9.10
C THR A 150 7.90 8.99 7.89
N ARG A 151 7.77 9.78 6.83
CA ARG A 151 7.07 9.42 5.59
C ARG A 151 8.05 9.15 4.46
N PHE A 152 7.73 8.16 3.63
CA PHE A 152 8.53 7.77 2.48
C PHE A 152 7.67 7.66 1.22
N ASP A 153 8.22 8.16 0.12
CA ASP A 153 7.67 7.96 -1.21
C ASP A 153 8.08 6.60 -1.73
N GLY A 154 7.23 6.03 -2.58
CA GLY A 154 7.52 4.77 -3.25
C GLY A 154 8.81 4.79 -4.05
N PRO A 155 9.25 3.62 -4.54
CA PRO A 155 10.28 3.57 -5.57
C PRO A 155 9.90 4.51 -6.71
N PRO A 156 10.85 5.30 -7.25
CA PRO A 156 10.55 6.16 -8.38
C PRO A 156 10.02 5.29 -9.52
N THR A 157 8.76 5.52 -9.92
CA THR A 157 8.15 4.75 -10.99
C THR A 157 8.90 5.06 -12.28
N THR A 158 9.74 4.14 -12.74
CA THR A 158 10.22 4.20 -14.12
C THR A 158 9.01 3.92 -15.00
N SER A 159 8.61 4.87 -15.84
CA SER A 159 7.55 4.63 -16.82
C SER A 159 8.01 3.54 -17.77
N VAL A 160 7.53 2.32 -17.54
CA VAL A 160 7.73 1.23 -18.50
C VAL A 160 6.86 1.55 -19.70
N PRO A 161 7.42 1.75 -20.91
CA PRO A 161 6.61 1.94 -22.11
C PRO A 161 5.69 0.73 -22.26
N GLU A 162 4.40 0.99 -22.45
CA GLU A 162 3.41 -0.06 -22.65
C GLU A 162 3.90 -1.02 -23.75
N PRO A 163 3.80 -2.36 -23.56
CA PRO A 163 4.25 -3.29 -24.56
C PRO A 163 3.53 -3.04 -25.88
N GLY A 164 4.28 -2.78 -26.96
CA GLY A 164 3.74 -2.62 -28.31
C GLY A 164 2.89 -3.81 -28.79
N SER A 165 2.93 -4.93 -28.06
CA SER A 165 2.03 -6.08 -28.17
C SER A 165 0.55 -5.70 -28.16
N LEU A 166 0.11 -4.73 -27.34
CA LEU A 166 -1.30 -4.30 -27.35
C LEU A 166 -1.67 -3.58 -28.65
N ALA A 167 -0.77 -2.75 -29.17
CA ALA A 167 -0.94 -2.13 -30.47
C ALA A 167 -0.95 -3.18 -31.60
N LEU A 168 -0.10 -4.22 -31.52
CA LEU A 168 -0.07 -5.33 -32.48
C LEU A 168 -1.35 -6.17 -32.43
N ILE A 169 -1.88 -6.47 -31.23
CA ILE A 169 -3.16 -7.16 -31.07
C ILE A 169 -4.30 -6.32 -31.65
N GLY A 170 -4.32 -5.01 -31.36
CA GLY A 170 -5.31 -4.08 -31.92
C GLY A 170 -5.26 -4.02 -33.44
N MET A 171 -4.06 -3.93 -34.03
CA MET A 171 -3.89 -3.94 -35.48
C MET A 171 -4.26 -5.29 -36.11
N GLY A 172 -3.92 -6.40 -35.46
CA GLY A 172 -4.29 -7.74 -35.92
C GLY A 172 -5.81 -7.93 -35.97
N LEU A 173 -6.52 -7.49 -34.93
CA LEU A 173 -7.99 -7.53 -34.87
C LEU A 173 -8.63 -6.61 -35.91
N ALA A 174 -8.08 -5.41 -36.12
CA ALA A 174 -8.55 -4.50 -37.15
C ALA A 174 -8.38 -5.11 -38.55
N ALA A 175 -7.21 -5.66 -38.87
CA ALA A 175 -6.91 -6.30 -40.14
C ALA A 175 -7.84 -7.50 -40.41
N LEU A 176 -8.12 -8.33 -39.40
CA LEU A 176 -9.08 -9.42 -39.49
C LEU A 176 -10.51 -8.90 -39.74
N GLY A 177 -10.94 -7.86 -39.01
CA GLY A 177 -12.25 -7.23 -39.19
C GLY A 177 -12.47 -6.69 -40.61
N PHE A 178 -11.47 -6.02 -41.18
CA PHE A 178 -11.50 -5.55 -42.57
C PHE A 178 -11.54 -6.72 -43.58
N SER A 179 -10.80 -7.79 -43.31
CA SER A 179 -10.72 -8.96 -44.19
C SER A 179 -12.03 -9.74 -44.23
N LEU A 180 -12.72 -9.87 -43.10
CA LEU A 180 -14.03 -10.53 -43.00
C LEU A 180 -15.12 -9.74 -43.73
N ARG A 181 -15.12 -8.40 -43.65
CA ARG A 181 -16.08 -7.55 -44.38
C ARG A 181 -15.93 -7.66 -45.90
N ARG A 182 -14.71 -7.85 -46.40
CA ARG A 182 -14.44 -7.95 -47.84
C ARG A 182 -14.91 -9.27 -48.45
N LYS A 183 -15.07 -10.32 -47.64
CA LYS A 183 -15.51 -11.66 -48.07
C LYS A 183 -17.04 -11.83 -48.03
N MET A 184 -17.74 -10.94 -47.33
CA MET A 184 -19.20 -10.91 -47.24
C MET A 184 -19.88 -9.98 -48.28
N ARG A 185 -19.09 -9.28 -49.09
CA ARG A 185 -19.52 -8.61 -50.32
C ARG A 185 -19.08 -9.45 -51.50
#